data_AF-A0A3C1ACX4-F1
#
_entry.id   AF-A0A3C1ACX4-F1
#
_cell.length_a   1.000
_cell.length_b   1.000
_cell.length_c   1.000
_cell.angle_alpha   90.00
_cell.angle_beta   90.00
_cell.angle_gamma   90.00
#
_symmetry.space_group_name_H-M   'P 1'
#
loop_
_entity.id
_entity.type
_entity.pdbx_description
1 polymer ?
#
loop_
_entity_poly.entity_id
_entity_poly.type
_entity_poly.pdbx_seq_one_letter_code
_entity_poly.pdbx_strand_id
1 'polypeptide(L)'
;ASPKADELFYYLKEHYDYIILDTPPVSLVTDAFLLMKYSDQNIFVVRQGVTNKKVFGAIINDIESRNLSNFSILVNDIKMAKNIYGYGYGYGYGYGYGYSYGYGYGYGYGYYSDDKEVEKESVWKRIFKKS
;
A
#
# COMPACT_ATOMS: atom_id res chain seq x y z
N ALA A 1 -2.00 32.23 -16.28
CA ALA A 1 -1.89 32.52 -14.84
C ALA A 1 -1.79 34.03 -14.64
N SER A 2 -2.17 34.52 -13.46
CA SER A 2 -2.15 35.95 -13.14
C SER A 2 -0.72 36.45 -12.93
N PRO A 3 -0.40 37.72 -13.27
CA PRO A 3 0.88 38.35 -12.93
C PRO A 3 1.24 38.22 -11.43
N LYS A 4 0.23 38.26 -10.55
CA LYS A 4 0.43 38.08 -9.10
C LYS A 4 0.93 36.67 -8.73
N ALA A 5 0.54 35.66 -9.50
CA ALA A 5 1.04 34.31 -9.27
C ALA A 5 2.50 34.20 -9.69
N ASP A 6 2.88 34.83 -10.81
CA ASP A 6 4.28 34.87 -11.25
C ASP A 6 5.16 35.56 -10.20
N GLU A 7 4.73 36.71 -9.64
CA GLU A 7 5.42 37.41 -8.54
C GLU A 7 5.57 36.53 -7.29
N LEU A 8 4.50 35.84 -6.88
CA LEU A 8 4.53 34.93 -5.74
C LEU A 8 5.58 33.82 -5.95
N PHE A 9 5.58 33.16 -7.10
CA PHE A 9 6.52 32.07 -7.37
C PHE A 9 7.97 32.55 -7.47
N TYR A 10 8.21 33.78 -7.95
CA TYR A 10 9.54 34.38 -7.93
C TYR A 10 10.02 34.57 -6.48
N TYR A 11 9.20 35.21 -5.64
CA TYR A 11 9.50 35.38 -4.22
C TYR A 11 9.75 34.04 -3.51
N LEU A 12 8.88 33.03 -3.71
CA LEU A 12 9.06 31.74 -3.05
C LEU A 12 10.39 31.06 -3.46
N LYS A 13 10.81 31.18 -4.72
CA LYS A 13 12.07 30.59 -5.20
C LYS A 13 13.32 31.25 -4.61
N GLU A 14 13.26 32.54 -4.25
CA GLU A 14 14.38 33.23 -3.59
C GLU A 14 14.50 32.89 -2.10
N HIS A 15 13.40 32.44 -1.49
CA HIS A 15 13.29 32.29 -0.03
C HIS A 15 13.25 30.83 0.46
N TYR A 16 13.02 29.86 -0.42
CA TYR A 16 12.91 28.45 -0.06
C TYR A 16 13.70 27.56 -1.01
N ASP A 17 14.39 26.56 -0.45
CA ASP A 17 15.10 25.55 -1.25
C ASP A 17 14.15 24.58 -1.98
N TYR A 18 13.00 24.29 -1.34
CA TYR A 18 12.00 23.37 -1.85
C TYR A 18 10.59 23.96 -1.68
N ILE A 19 9.80 23.87 -2.74
CA ILE A 19 8.40 24.33 -2.76
C ILE A 19 7.53 23.15 -3.16
N ILE A 20 6.60 22.76 -2.28
CA ILE A 20 5.62 21.70 -2.56
C ILE A 20 4.29 22.36 -2.89
N LEU A 21 3.76 22.05 -4.07
CA LEU A 21 2.47 22.54 -4.53
C LEU A 21 1.43 21.44 -4.40
N ASP A 22 0.51 21.59 -3.46
CA ASP A 22 -0.65 20.71 -3.35
C ASP A 22 -1.79 21.24 -4.22
N THR A 23 -2.48 20.35 -4.93
CA THR A 23 -3.50 20.71 -5.93
C THR A 23 -4.75 19.84 -5.78
N PRO A 24 -5.95 20.37 -6.12
CA PRO A 24 -7.16 19.55 -6.17
C PRO A 24 -7.01 18.35 -7.13
N PRO A 25 -7.84 17.29 -6.99
CA PRO A 25 -7.77 16.12 -7.88
C PRO A 25 -7.87 16.51 -9.36
N VAL A 26 -6.86 16.12 -10.15
CA VAL A 26 -6.73 16.44 -11.59
C VAL A 26 -7.94 16.01 -12.43
N SER A 27 -8.67 14.98 -11.98
CA SER A 27 -9.90 14.48 -12.61
C SER A 27 -11.01 15.52 -12.75
N LEU A 28 -11.07 16.51 -11.84
CA LEU A 28 -12.19 17.45 -11.77
C LEU A 28 -11.77 18.87 -12.16
N VAL A 29 -10.48 19.21 -12.11
CA VAL A 29 -10.04 20.60 -12.15
C VAL A 29 -8.75 20.74 -12.95
N THR A 30 -8.74 21.67 -13.90
CA THR A 30 -7.58 22.02 -14.75
C THR A 30 -6.47 22.77 -13.99
N ASP A 31 -6.69 23.11 -12.72
CA ASP A 31 -5.79 23.94 -11.91
C ASP A 31 -4.40 23.32 -11.75
N ALA A 32 -4.34 21.99 -11.63
CA ALA A 32 -3.06 21.28 -11.59
C ALA A 32 -2.22 21.59 -12.83
N PHE A 33 -2.80 21.51 -14.03
CA PHE A 33 -2.11 21.85 -15.29
C PHE A 33 -1.67 23.31 -15.37
N LEU A 34 -2.42 24.24 -14.77
CA LEU A 34 -2.04 25.66 -14.73
C LEU A 34 -0.84 25.90 -13.81
N LEU A 35 -0.72 25.13 -12.72
CA LEU A 35 0.37 25.24 -11.76
C LEU A 35 1.65 24.53 -12.21
N MET A 36 1.53 23.51 -13.07
CA MET A 36 2.67 22.76 -13.61
C MET A 36 3.79 23.64 -14.18
N LYS A 37 3.46 24.78 -14.81
CA LYS A 37 4.47 25.68 -15.39
C LYS A 37 5.43 26.30 -14.36
N TYR A 38 5.07 26.25 -13.08
CA TYR A 38 5.89 26.75 -11.97
C TYR A 38 6.70 25.65 -11.27
N SER A 39 6.43 24.38 -11.59
CA SER A 39 7.05 23.21 -10.99
C SER A 39 8.15 22.62 -11.87
N ASP A 40 9.22 22.15 -11.25
CA ASP A 40 10.29 21.43 -11.96
C ASP A 40 9.94 19.95 -12.17
N GLN A 41 9.18 19.35 -11.23
CA GLN A 41 8.73 17.96 -11.27
C GLN A 41 7.27 17.85 -10.80
N ASN A 42 6.51 16.99 -11.48
CA ASN A 42 5.09 16.76 -11.21
C ASN A 42 4.87 15.31 -10.79
N ILE A 43 4.16 15.11 -9.68
CA ILE A 43 3.88 13.79 -9.12
C ILE A 43 2.38 13.55 -9.15
N PHE A 44 1.94 12.56 -9.92
CA PHE A 44 0.56 12.11 -9.95
C PHE A 44 0.35 10.94 -8.98
N VAL A 45 -0.47 11.14 -7.95
CA VAL A 45 -0.71 10.12 -6.91
C VAL A 45 -1.87 9.20 -7.32
N VAL A 46 -1.59 7.90 -7.41
CA VAL A 46 -2.56 6.84 -7.74
C VAL A 46 -2.75 5.95 -6.53
N ARG A 47 -3.97 5.86 -6.00
CA ARG A 47 -4.26 5.04 -4.82
C ARG A 47 -4.76 3.65 -5.22
N GLN A 48 -4.13 2.60 -4.70
CA GLN A 48 -4.49 1.22 -5.04
C GLN A 48 -5.93 0.91 -4.68
N GLY A 49 -6.69 0.37 -5.64
CA GLY A 49 -8.09 -0.05 -5.43
C GLY A 49 -9.09 1.09 -5.22
N VAL A 50 -8.65 2.35 -5.30
CA VAL A 50 -9.51 3.53 -5.11
C VAL A 50 -9.54 4.39 -6.37
N THR A 51 -8.38 4.71 -6.96
CA THR A 51 -8.34 5.54 -8.18
C THR A 51 -9.01 4.80 -9.35
N ASN A 52 -9.98 5.46 -10.00
CA ASN A 52 -10.69 4.90 -11.13
C ASN A 52 -9.76 4.74 -12.35
N LYS A 53 -9.67 3.51 -12.90
CA LYS A 53 -8.78 3.20 -14.02
C LYS A 53 -9.08 3.98 -15.30
N LYS A 54 -10.36 4.28 -15.58
CA LYS A 54 -10.76 5.05 -16.77
C LYS A 54 -10.32 6.51 -16.64
N VAL A 55 -10.55 7.10 -15.47
CA VAL A 55 -10.12 8.47 -15.16
C VAL A 55 -8.60 8.58 -15.21
N PHE A 56 -7.89 7.61 -14.62
CA PHE A 56 -6.44 7.52 -14.70
C PHE A 56 -5.94 7.46 -16.15
N GLY A 57 -6.49 6.54 -16.97
CA GLY A 57 -6.12 6.43 -18.38
C GLY A 57 -6.37 7.70 -19.19
N ALA A 58 -7.49 8.40 -18.93
CA ALA A 58 -7.77 9.67 -19.58
C ALA A 58 -6.73 10.74 -19.23
N ILE A 59 -6.32 10.84 -17.95
CA ILE A 59 -5.28 11.78 -17.52
C ILE A 59 -3.93 11.46 -18.16
N ILE A 60 -3.55 10.18 -18.25
CA ILE A 60 -2.30 9.77 -18.92
C ILE A 60 -2.32 10.17 -20.40
N ASN A 61 -3.43 9.91 -21.11
CA ASN A 61 -3.57 10.33 -22.51
C ASN A 61 -3.49 11.86 -22.66
N ASP A 62 -4.07 12.63 -21.74
CA ASP A 62 -3.97 14.09 -21.73
C ASP A 62 -2.54 14.58 -21.51
N ILE A 63 -1.78 13.94 -20.61
CA ILE A 63 -0.37 14.24 -20.35
C ILE A 63 0.47 13.96 -21.60
N GLU A 64 0.28 12.80 -22.22
CA GLU A 64 0.99 12.39 -23.43
C GLU A 64 0.66 13.31 -24.62
N SER A 65 -0.62 13.61 -24.84
CA SER A 65 -1.06 14.48 -25.96
C SER A 65 -0.55 15.91 -25.84
N ARG A 66 -0.34 16.41 -24.62
CA ARG A 66 0.23 17.74 -24.35
C ARG A 66 1.77 17.73 -24.33
N ASN A 67 2.39 16.57 -24.53
CA ASN A 67 3.83 16.36 -24.46
C ASN A 67 4.45 16.94 -23.18
N LEU A 68 3.77 16.76 -22.06
CA LEU A 68 4.23 17.27 -20.77
C LEU A 68 5.39 16.40 -20.26
N SER A 69 6.59 16.96 -20.26
CA SER A 69 7.76 16.36 -19.64
C SER A 69 7.72 16.51 -18.11
N ASN A 70 8.55 15.74 -17.39
CA ASN A 70 8.72 15.82 -15.93
C ASN A 70 7.51 15.36 -15.11
N PHE A 71 6.83 14.30 -15.54
CA PHE A 71 5.79 13.63 -14.77
C PHE A 71 6.26 12.29 -14.21
N SER A 72 5.90 12.03 -12.96
CA SER A 72 6.10 10.76 -12.28
C SER A 72 4.79 10.29 -11.65
N ILE A 73 4.63 8.97 -11.51
CA ILE A 73 3.46 8.37 -10.84
C ILE A 73 3.89 7.83 -9.49
N LEU A 74 3.20 8.26 -8.43
CA LEU A 74 3.35 7.69 -7.10
C LEU A 74 2.17 6.76 -6.81
N VAL A 75 2.42 5.45 -6.74
CA VAL A 75 1.40 4.50 -6.31
C VAL A 75 1.34 4.43 -4.79
N ASN A 76 0.20 4.81 -4.22
CA ASN A 76 -0.02 4.94 -2.79
C ASN A 76 -1.03 3.90 -2.26
N ASP A 77 -1.05 3.70 -0.93
CA ASP A 77 -1.94 2.79 -0.21
C ASP A 77 -1.82 1.34 -0.70
N ILE A 78 -0.58 0.90 -0.94
CA ILE A 78 -0.30 -0.46 -1.38
C ILE A 78 -0.63 -1.44 -0.25
N LYS A 79 -1.68 -2.23 -0.44
CA LYS A 79 -2.00 -3.39 0.39
C LYS A 79 -1.05 -4.53 0.04
N MET A 80 -0.06 -4.75 0.90
CA MET A 80 0.82 -5.91 0.78
C MET A 80 0.02 -7.20 1.00
N ALA A 81 0.20 -8.18 0.12
CA ALA A 81 -0.38 -9.51 0.32
C ALA A 81 0.27 -10.14 1.56
N LYS A 82 -0.54 -10.55 2.54
CA LYS A 82 -0.11 -11.12 3.83
C LYS A 82 0.75 -12.39 3.74
N ASN A 83 0.95 -12.96 2.55
CA ASN A 83 1.56 -14.29 2.35
C ASN A 83 2.94 -14.29 1.68
N ILE A 84 3.60 -13.14 1.52
CA ILE A 84 4.92 -13.08 0.83
C ILE A 84 6.09 -13.46 1.79
N TYR A 85 5.87 -13.48 3.10
CA TYR A 85 6.89 -13.85 4.11
C TYR A 85 6.88 -15.36 4.50
N GLY A 86 6.40 -16.23 3.61
CA GLY A 86 6.24 -17.67 3.88
C GLY A 86 7.11 -18.57 3.00
N TYR A 87 8.38 -18.23 2.77
CA TYR A 87 9.34 -19.13 2.11
C TYR A 87 10.51 -19.43 3.04
N GLY A 88 10.20 -20.18 4.11
CA GLY A 88 11.20 -20.83 4.95
C GLY A 88 11.29 -22.31 4.57
N TYR A 89 12.37 -22.69 3.90
CA TYR A 89 12.78 -24.09 3.76
C TYR A 89 13.04 -24.67 5.16
N GLY A 90 12.02 -25.31 5.72
CA GLY A 90 12.11 -26.06 6.97
C GLY A 90 11.78 -27.52 6.70
N TYR A 91 12.80 -28.37 6.69
CA TYR A 91 12.65 -29.82 6.75
C TYR A 91 11.88 -30.18 8.03
N GLY A 92 10.56 -30.31 7.91
CA GLY A 92 9.67 -30.77 8.96
C GLY A 92 9.14 -32.14 8.61
N TYR A 93 9.82 -33.18 9.10
CA TYR A 93 9.28 -34.53 9.17
C TYR A 93 7.96 -34.47 9.95
N GLY A 94 6.85 -34.47 9.23
CA GLY A 94 5.56 -34.79 9.82
C GLY A 94 5.58 -36.23 10.30
N TYR A 95 5.00 -36.49 11.46
CA TYR A 95 3.90 -37.44 11.62
C TYR A 95 3.65 -37.68 13.12
N GLY A 96 2.36 -37.82 13.46
CA GLY A 96 1.95 -38.71 14.55
C GLY A 96 1.39 -38.02 15.78
N TYR A 97 0.08 -37.80 15.77
CA TYR A 97 -0.70 -38.03 16.99
C TYR A 97 -0.98 -39.53 17.07
N GLY A 98 -0.45 -40.21 18.10
CA GLY A 98 -0.84 -41.59 18.39
C GLY A 98 0.16 -42.34 19.27
N TYR A 99 -0.15 -42.36 20.57
CA TYR A 99 0.29 -43.33 21.59
C TYR A 99 1.78 -43.66 21.69
N SER A 100 2.44 -43.15 22.73
CA SER A 100 3.65 -43.79 23.25
C SER A 100 3.68 -43.71 24.79
N TYR A 101 3.58 -44.87 25.41
CA TYR A 101 4.03 -45.11 26.78
C TYR A 101 5.56 -44.98 26.77
N GLY A 102 6.10 -43.97 27.44
CA GLY A 102 7.54 -43.74 27.49
C GLY A 102 7.98 -43.08 28.79
N TYR A 103 8.61 -43.86 29.66
CA TYR A 103 9.37 -43.37 30.80
C TYR A 103 10.54 -42.52 30.29
N GLY A 104 10.53 -41.21 30.58
CA GLY A 104 11.57 -40.28 30.16
C GLY A 104 11.90 -39.28 31.25
N TYR A 105 13.02 -39.49 31.92
CA TYR A 105 13.62 -38.53 32.86
C TYR A 105 14.28 -37.41 32.05
N GLY A 106 13.71 -36.21 32.07
CA GLY A 106 14.25 -35.04 31.36
C GLY A 106 14.09 -33.77 32.20
N TYR A 107 15.19 -33.32 32.79
CA TYR A 107 15.31 -32.04 33.50
C TYR A 107 15.61 -30.93 32.48
N GLY A 108 14.90 -29.80 32.51
CA GLY A 108 15.27 -28.68 31.64
C GLY A 108 14.32 -27.48 31.64
N TYR A 109 14.56 -26.58 32.57
CA TYR A 109 14.07 -25.20 32.76
C TYR A 109 13.43 -24.48 31.57
N GLY A 110 12.19 -24.03 31.76
CA GLY A 110 11.46 -23.15 30.83
C GLY A 110 11.77 -21.67 31.03
N TYR A 111 11.17 -20.81 30.20
CA TYR A 111 10.83 -19.41 30.51
C TYR A 111 9.91 -18.84 29.42
N TYR A 112 8.79 -18.25 29.87
CA TYR A 112 7.79 -17.47 29.11
C TYR A 112 7.00 -18.26 28.04
N SER A 113 5.73 -18.03 27.76
CA SER A 113 4.58 -17.32 28.33
C SER A 113 3.48 -17.70 27.33
N ASP A 114 2.29 -18.09 27.74
CA ASP A 114 1.11 -17.60 27.03
C ASP A 114 -0.17 -17.88 27.80
N ASP A 115 -0.93 -16.81 27.95
CA ASP A 115 -2.27 -16.83 28.48
C ASP A 115 -3.21 -17.52 27.49
N LYS A 116 -4.14 -18.28 28.07
CA LYS A 116 -5.14 -19.08 27.38
C LYS A 116 -6.15 -18.18 26.67
N GLU A 117 -6.64 -18.62 25.51
CA GLU A 117 -8.06 -18.93 25.35
C GLU A 117 -8.33 -19.75 24.06
N VAL A 118 -8.86 -20.95 24.29
CA VAL A 118 -9.51 -21.86 23.35
C VAL A 118 -10.93 -21.29 23.16
N GLU A 119 -11.54 -21.19 21.97
CA GLU A 119 -12.20 -22.29 21.26
C GLU A 119 -12.87 -21.74 19.98
N LYS A 120 -12.75 -22.39 18.82
CA LYS A 120 -13.69 -22.17 17.69
C LYS A 120 -14.25 -23.50 17.23
N GLU A 121 -15.58 -23.62 17.39
CA GLU A 121 -16.36 -24.78 17.00
C GLU A 121 -16.12 -25.18 15.54
N SER A 122 -16.02 -26.48 15.35
CA SER A 122 -15.60 -27.12 14.12
C SER A 122 -16.66 -27.07 13.01
N VAL A 123 -16.18 -26.75 11.81
CA VAL A 123 -16.83 -26.74 10.50
C VAL A 123 -17.64 -28.02 10.20
N TRP A 124 -17.38 -29.11 10.93
CA TRP A 124 -18.10 -30.39 10.80
C TRP A 124 -19.59 -30.34 11.18
N LYS A 125 -20.03 -29.44 12.07
CA LYS A 125 -21.47 -29.23 12.35
C LYS A 125 -22.24 -28.69 11.13
N ARG A 126 -21.56 -28.05 10.17
CA ARG A 126 -22.21 -27.41 9.01
C ARG A 126 -22.41 -28.36 7.82
N ILE A 127 -21.64 -29.46 7.76
CA ILE A 127 -21.62 -30.34 6.58
C ILE A 127 -22.50 -31.59 6.75
N PHE A 128 -22.74 -32.08 7.98
CA PHE A 128 -23.51 -33.32 8.18
C PHE A 128 -24.96 -33.14 8.67
N LYS A 129 -25.54 -31.93 8.62
CA LYS A 129 -26.90 -31.67 9.14
C LYS A 129 -28.02 -31.58 8.09
N LYS A 130 -27.86 -32.10 6.88
CA LYS A 130 -29.00 -32.32 5.98
C LYS A 130 -28.68 -33.38 4.93
N SER A 131 -28.66 -34.63 5.41
CA SER A 131 -29.37 -35.69 4.69
C SER A 131 -30.82 -35.70 5.14
#